data_AF-A0A1M4EIS5-F1
#
_entry.id   AF-A0A1M4EIS5-F1
#
_cell.length_a   1.000
_cell.length_b   1.000
_cell.length_c   1.000
_cell.angle_alpha   90.00
_cell.angle_beta   90.00
_cell.angle_gamma   90.00
#
_symmetry.space_group_name_H-M   'P 1'
#
loop_
_entity.id
_entity.type
_entity.pdbx_description
1 polymer ?
#
loop_
_entity_poly.entity_id
_entity_poly.type
_entity_poly.pdbx_seq_one_letter_code
_entity_poly.pdbx_strand_id
1 'polypeptide(L)'
;MPEIPQWASEALSGVYDPCCREKGISVVEMGLIRSVEVDGGRARVELLLTSGWCPFAARVLTEVRDRIAEQPGVTEAEVEVVWDEVWTTDRLSPRAARMLRFLPAPAQVPDKAAYIGRELR
;
A
#
# COMPACT_ATOMS: atom_id res chain seq x y z
N MET A 1 1.90 10.30 3.79
CA MET A 1 2.12 8.90 4.22
C MET A 1 1.31 8.69 5.49
N PRO A 2 0.50 7.62 5.58
CA PRO A 2 -0.25 7.31 6.79
C PRO A 2 0.70 7.12 7.98
N GLU A 3 0.37 7.72 9.11
CA GLU A 3 1.15 7.62 10.35
C GLU A 3 0.76 6.33 11.09
N ILE A 4 1.32 5.21 10.64
CA ILE A 4 1.20 3.93 11.36
C ILE A 4 2.32 3.78 12.40
N PRO A 5 2.13 2.99 13.47
CA PRO A 5 3.18 2.70 14.43
C PRO A 5 4.45 2.16 13.77
N GLN A 6 5.62 2.59 14.27
CA GLN A 6 6.92 2.22 13.69
C GLN A 6 7.12 0.69 13.63
N TRP A 7 6.78 -0.03 14.69
CA TRP A 7 6.90 -1.50 14.73
C TRP A 7 6.08 -2.17 13.63
N ALA A 8 4.89 -1.64 13.31
CA ALA A 8 4.02 -2.18 12.28
C ALA A 8 4.58 -1.88 10.88
N SER A 9 5.12 -0.67 10.68
CA SER A 9 5.85 -0.31 9.46
C SER A 9 7.04 -1.25 9.22
N GLU A 10 7.82 -1.56 10.25
CA GLU A 10 8.97 -2.46 10.16
C GLU A 10 8.53 -3.89 9.86
N ALA A 11 7.53 -4.42 10.57
CA ALA A 11 6.98 -5.76 10.36
C ALA A 11 6.44 -5.95 8.93
N LEU A 12 5.78 -4.92 8.39
CA LEU A 12 5.14 -4.95 7.08
C LEU A 12 6.06 -4.52 5.92
N SER A 13 7.28 -4.05 6.22
CA SER A 13 8.25 -3.64 5.19
C SER A 13 8.64 -4.77 4.23
N GLY A 14 8.53 -6.02 4.68
CA GLY A 14 8.78 -7.22 3.89
C GLY A 14 7.54 -7.83 3.21
N VAL A 15 6.39 -7.17 3.30
CA VAL A 15 5.15 -7.59 2.63
C VAL A 15 4.98 -6.80 1.36
N TYR A 16 4.68 -7.50 0.26
CA TYR A 16 4.62 -6.91 -1.08
C TYR A 16 3.30 -7.22 -1.75
N ASP A 17 2.72 -6.20 -2.39
CA ASP A 17 1.66 -6.40 -3.38
C ASP A 17 2.23 -7.19 -4.57
N PRO A 18 1.63 -8.31 -4.99
CA PRO A 18 2.11 -9.09 -6.13
C PRO A 18 2.39 -8.27 -7.40
N CYS A 19 1.64 -7.21 -7.68
CA CYS A 19 1.92 -6.37 -8.86
C CYS A 19 3.15 -5.45 -8.71
N CYS A 20 3.64 -5.23 -7.50
CA CYS A 20 4.79 -4.39 -7.19
C CYS A 20 5.98 -5.17 -6.61
N ARG A 21 5.83 -6.48 -6.38
CA ARG A 21 6.88 -7.36 -5.87
C ARG A 21 8.17 -7.31 -6.71
N GLU A 22 8.05 -7.33 -8.04
CA GLU A 22 9.22 -7.25 -8.94
C GLU A 22 9.96 -5.91 -8.85
N LYS A 23 9.29 -4.86 -8.36
CA LYS A 23 9.87 -3.54 -8.13
C LYS A 23 10.42 -3.37 -6.72
N GLY A 24 10.21 -4.35 -5.83
CA GLY A 24 10.67 -4.30 -4.44
C GLY A 24 10.06 -3.14 -3.65
N ILE A 25 8.78 -2.85 -3.91
CA ILE A 25 8.02 -1.79 -3.23
C ILE A 25 7.01 -2.46 -2.30
N SER A 26 7.15 -2.22 -1.00
CA SER A 26 6.30 -2.85 0.02
C SER A 26 4.90 -2.23 0.10
N VAL A 27 4.00 -2.92 0.79
CA VAL A 27 2.64 -2.40 1.08
C VAL A 27 2.66 -1.10 1.89
N VAL A 28 3.70 -0.91 2.71
CA VAL A 28 3.96 0.33 3.46
C VAL A 28 4.41 1.43 2.52
N GLU A 29 5.36 1.13 1.61
CA GLU A 29 5.84 2.10 0.62
C GLU A 29 4.77 2.48 -0.41
N MET A 30 3.85 1.58 -0.72
CA MET A 30 2.66 1.86 -1.52
C MET A 30 1.60 2.65 -0.76
N GLY A 31 1.70 2.75 0.56
CA GLY A 31 0.70 3.42 1.40
C GLY A 31 -0.65 2.69 1.42
N LEU A 32 -0.65 1.36 1.29
CA LEU A 32 -1.88 0.54 1.35
C LEU A 32 -2.40 0.38 2.77
N ILE A 33 -1.54 0.50 3.78
CA ILE A 33 -1.97 0.42 5.18
C ILE A 33 -2.55 1.78 5.58
N ARG A 34 -3.81 1.82 5.97
CA ARG A 34 -4.48 3.04 6.45
C ARG A 34 -4.17 3.27 7.92
N SER A 35 -4.40 2.25 8.75
CA SER A 35 -4.24 2.31 10.20
C SER A 35 -3.82 0.95 10.73
N VAL A 36 -3.16 0.96 11.88
CA VAL A 36 -2.86 -0.22 12.70
C VAL A 36 -3.08 0.16 14.16
N GLU A 37 -4.05 -0.48 14.78
CA GLU A 37 -4.41 -0.27 16.18
C GLU A 37 -4.28 -1.56 16.96
N VAL A 38 -3.83 -1.49 18.22
CA VAL A 38 -3.70 -2.67 19.09
C VAL A 38 -4.34 -2.36 20.43
N ASP A 39 -5.34 -3.15 20.81
CA ASP A 39 -6.03 -3.06 22.09
C ASP A 39 -6.08 -4.42 22.78
N GLY A 40 -5.52 -4.52 23.98
CA GLY A 40 -5.53 -5.74 24.78
C GLY A 40 -4.99 -6.99 24.06
N GLY A 41 -4.07 -6.81 23.11
CA GLY A 41 -3.50 -7.88 22.29
C GLY A 41 -4.23 -8.19 20.98
N ARG A 42 -5.40 -7.57 20.73
CA ARG A 42 -6.07 -7.64 19.43
C ARG A 42 -5.59 -6.51 18.52
N ALA A 43 -5.01 -6.86 17.39
CA ALA A 43 -4.58 -5.91 16.37
C ALA A 43 -5.66 -5.77 15.29
N ARG A 44 -6.08 -4.54 15.01
CA ARG A 44 -6.94 -4.18 13.88
C ARG A 44 -6.12 -3.44 12.84
N VAL A 45 -6.11 -3.94 11.62
CA VAL A 45 -5.40 -3.35 10.49
C VAL A 45 -6.39 -3.00 9.40
N GLU A 46 -6.33 -1.75 8.94
CA GLU A 46 -7.14 -1.29 7.83
C GLU A 46 -6.29 -1.15 6.57
N LEU A 47 -6.76 -1.73 5.48
CA LEU A 47 -6.08 -1.77 4.20
C LEU A 47 -6.90 -1.08 3.11
N LEU A 48 -6.24 -0.20 2.37
CA LEU A 48 -6.78 0.48 1.19
C LEU A 48 -6.27 -0.21 -0.06
N LEU A 49 -7.17 -0.77 -0.85
CA LEU A 49 -6.82 -1.37 -2.13
C LEU A 49 -6.64 -0.30 -3.20
N THR A 50 -5.64 -0.49 -4.06
CA THR A 50 -5.43 0.35 -5.26
C THR A 50 -6.57 0.21 -6.28
N SER A 51 -7.34 -0.88 -6.19
CA SER A 51 -8.54 -1.13 -6.99
C SER A 51 -9.50 -2.05 -6.21
N GLY A 52 -10.80 -1.77 -6.29
CA GLY A 52 -11.83 -2.51 -5.53
C GLY A 52 -12.02 -3.98 -5.92
N TRP A 53 -11.40 -4.43 -7.01
CA TRP A 53 -11.51 -5.81 -7.52
C TRP A 53 -10.12 -6.42 -7.80
N CYS A 54 -9.16 -6.20 -6.90
CA CYS A 54 -7.84 -6.79 -7.07
C CYS A 54 -7.90 -8.31 -6.78
N PRO A 55 -7.65 -9.20 -7.77
CA PRO A 55 -7.66 -10.65 -7.54
C PRO A 55 -6.57 -11.11 -6.55
N PHE A 56 -5.59 -10.24 -6.30
CA PHE A 56 -4.48 -10.49 -5.38
C PHE A 56 -4.72 -9.93 -3.97
N ALA A 57 -5.81 -9.19 -3.74
CA ALA A 57 -6.12 -8.57 -2.44
C ALA A 57 -6.13 -9.60 -1.31
N ALA A 58 -6.77 -10.76 -1.54
CA ALA A 58 -6.84 -11.83 -0.55
C ALA A 58 -5.46 -12.30 -0.07
N ARG A 59 -4.46 -12.35 -0.97
CA ARG A 59 -3.11 -12.75 -0.60
C ARG A 59 -2.43 -11.69 0.26
N VAL A 60 -2.56 -10.43 -0.12
CA VAL A 60 -1.98 -9.30 0.63
C VAL A 60 -2.59 -9.21 2.03
N LEU A 61 -3.91 -9.35 2.13
CA LEU A 61 -4.63 -9.36 3.41
C LEU A 61 -4.12 -10.45 4.35
N THR A 62 -3.99 -11.68 3.85
CA THR A 62 -3.45 -12.80 4.64
C THR A 62 -2.00 -12.54 5.06
N GLU A 63 -1.15 -12.09 4.14
CA GLU A 63 0.27 -11.85 4.43
C GLU A 63 0.46 -10.72 5.46
N VAL A 64 -0.35 -9.65 5.38
CA VAL A 64 -0.37 -8.57 6.38
C VAL A 64 -0.84 -9.11 7.74
N ARG A 65 -1.93 -9.88 7.76
CA ARG A 65 -2.47 -10.47 8.99
C ARG A 65 -1.44 -11.32 9.70
N ASP A 66 -0.83 -12.24 8.97
CA ASP A 66 0.11 -13.21 9.53
C ASP A 66 1.35 -12.50 10.08
N ARG A 67 1.88 -11.48 9.38
CA ARG A 67 3.02 -10.69 9.88
C ARG A 67 2.74 -9.85 11.11
N ILE A 68 1.50 -9.35 11.26
CA ILE A 68 1.09 -8.60 12.45
C ILE A 68 0.84 -9.55 13.62
N ALA A 69 0.25 -10.72 13.36
CA ALA A 69 0.04 -11.76 14.39
C ALA A 69 1.36 -12.30 14.98
N GLU A 70 2.45 -12.28 14.21
CA GLU A 70 3.79 -12.67 14.68
C GLU A 70 4.44 -11.63 15.62
N GLN A 71 3.87 -10.43 15.77
CA GLN A 71 4.49 -9.37 16.56
C GLN A 71 4.32 -9.58 18.07
N PRO A 72 5.34 -9.23 18.89
CA PRO A 72 5.24 -9.35 20.33
C PRO A 72 4.05 -8.57 20.91
N GLY A 73 3.24 -9.26 21.72
CA GLY A 73 2.07 -8.66 22.37
C GLY A 73 0.79 -8.71 21.54
N VAL A 74 0.83 -9.25 20.30
CA VAL A 74 -0.38 -9.53 19.50
C VAL A 74 -0.82 -10.97 19.74
N THR A 75 -2.07 -11.16 20.17
CA THR A 75 -2.71 -12.47 20.34
C THR A 75 -3.62 -12.83 19.18
N GLU A 76 -4.18 -11.81 18.51
CA GLU A 76 -5.11 -11.95 17.40
C GLU A 76 -4.95 -10.74 16.47
N ALA A 77 -5.02 -10.97 15.16
CA ALA A 77 -4.92 -9.92 14.16
C ALA A 77 -6.08 -10.04 13.16
N GLU A 78 -6.79 -8.94 12.96
CA GLU A 78 -7.84 -8.78 11.97
C GLU A 78 -7.41 -7.73 10.94
N VAL A 79 -7.63 -8.04 9.67
CA VAL A 79 -7.32 -7.13 8.56
C VAL A 79 -8.57 -6.92 7.73
N GLU A 80 -8.97 -5.66 7.58
CA GLU A 80 -10.17 -5.28 6.85
C GLU A 80 -9.83 -4.36 5.68
N VAL A 81 -10.64 -4.44 4.62
CA VAL A 81 -10.55 -3.52 3.49
C VAL A 81 -11.46 -2.33 3.74
N VAL A 82 -10.90 -1.15 3.59
CA VAL A 82 -11.61 0.13 3.66
C VAL A 82 -12.19 0.47 2.29
N TRP A 83 -13.49 0.73 2.25
CA TRP A 83 -14.25 0.94 0.99
C TRP A 83 -14.77 2.37 0.81
N ASP A 84 -14.73 3.19 1.86
CA ASP A 84 -15.19 4.58 1.89
C ASP A 84 -14.10 5.58 1.47
N GLU A 85 -12.85 5.13 1.33
CA GLU A 85 -11.70 5.94 0.92
C GLU A 85 -11.04 5.35 -0.33
N VAL A 86 -10.72 6.21 -1.30
CA VAL A 86 -10.05 5.81 -2.55
C VAL A 86 -8.54 5.97 -2.37
N TRP A 87 -7.77 4.94 -2.72
CA TRP A 87 -6.32 5.02 -2.74
C TRP A 87 -5.83 5.97 -3.85
N THR A 88 -4.89 6.85 -3.51
CA THR A 88 -4.31 7.85 -4.40
C THR A 88 -2.78 7.88 -4.29
N THR A 89 -2.10 8.39 -5.33
CA THR A 89 -0.63 8.32 -5.46
C THR A 89 0.13 9.19 -4.46
N ASP A 90 -0.50 10.14 -3.77
CA ASP A 90 0.07 10.92 -2.68
C ASP A 90 0.42 10.09 -1.44
N ARG A 91 -0.12 8.88 -1.34
CA ARG A 91 0.21 7.92 -0.26
C ARG A 91 1.57 7.25 -0.44
N LEU A 92 2.12 7.27 -1.67
CA LEU A 92 3.39 6.63 -1.99
C LEU A 92 4.54 7.24 -1.19
N SER A 93 5.47 6.37 -0.76
CA SER A 93 6.76 6.83 -0.24
C SER A 93 7.54 7.59 -1.31
N PRO A 94 8.48 8.49 -0.95
CA PRO A 94 9.30 9.19 -1.94
C PRO A 94 10.07 8.24 -2.87
N ARG A 95 10.48 7.07 -2.38
CA ARG A 95 11.13 6.03 -3.19
C ARG A 95 10.14 5.39 -4.15
N ALA A 96 8.99 4.94 -3.66
CA ALA A 96 7.95 4.34 -4.48
C ALA A 96 7.46 5.32 -5.55
N ALA A 97 7.20 6.58 -5.19
CA ALA A 97 6.81 7.62 -6.13
C ALA A 97 7.85 7.84 -7.24
N ARG A 98 9.16 7.80 -6.94
CA ARG A 98 10.21 7.90 -7.96
C ARG A 98 10.26 6.66 -8.87
N MET A 99 10.13 5.47 -8.30
CA MET A 99 10.20 4.20 -9.04
C MET A 99 8.95 3.92 -9.87
N LEU A 100 7.79 4.37 -9.38
CA LEU A 100 6.48 4.25 -9.99
C LEU A 100 6.07 5.55 -10.70
N ARG A 101 7.02 6.38 -11.16
CA ARG A 101 6.71 7.54 -12.02
C ARG A 101 6.12 7.06 -13.35
N PHE A 102 4.85 6.69 -13.29
CA PHE A 102 3.99 6.30 -14.38
C PHE A 102 3.13 7.52 -14.70
N LEU A 103 3.69 8.41 -15.51
CA LEU A 103 2.99 9.53 -16.14
C LEU A 103 2.54 10.66 -15.16
N PRO A 104 2.66 11.92 -15.56
CA PRO A 104 2.03 13.06 -14.85
C PRO A 104 0.51 12.90 -14.80
N ALA A 105 -0.13 13.57 -13.82
CA ALA A 105 -1.59 13.52 -13.71
C ALA A 105 -2.25 14.02 -15.01
N PRO A 106 -3.42 13.49 -15.42
CA PRO A 106 -4.07 13.90 -16.67
C PRO A 106 -4.28 15.42 -16.79
N ALA A 107 -4.59 16.09 -15.67
CA ALA A 107 -4.72 17.55 -15.61
C ALA A 107 -3.40 18.31 -15.86
N GLN A 108 -2.26 17.65 -15.68
CA GLN A 108 -0.92 18.19 -15.89
C GLN A 108 -0.39 17.89 -17.30
N VAL A 109 -1.18 17.20 -18.14
CA VAL A 109 -0.85 16.90 -19.54
C VAL A 109 -1.83 17.63 -20.46
N PRO A 110 -1.58 18.90 -20.77
CA PRO A 110 -2.47 19.67 -21.67
C PRO A 110 -2.50 19.10 -23.08
N ASP A 111 -1.44 18.41 -23.52
CA ASP A 111 -1.40 17.68 -24.78
C ASP A 111 -0.84 16.26 -24.57
N LYS A 112 -1.78 15.30 -24.57
CA LYS A 112 -1.49 13.87 -24.36
C LYS A 112 -0.68 13.27 -25.51
N ALA A 113 -0.92 13.70 -26.75
CA ALA A 113 -0.24 13.16 -27.92
C ALA A 113 1.23 13.60 -27.94
N ALA A 114 1.49 14.87 -27.62
CA ALA A 114 2.84 15.40 -27.52
C ALA A 114 3.64 14.78 -26.36
N TYR A 115 2.98 14.48 -25.24
CA TYR A 115 3.63 13.84 -24.08
C TYR A 115 4.07 12.40 -24.39
N ILE A 116 3.18 11.58 -24.97
CA ILE A 116 3.47 10.19 -25.35
C ILE A 116 4.62 10.13 -26.37
N GLY A 117 4.67 11.06 -27.33
CA GLY A 117 5.70 11.08 -28.37
C GLY A 117 7.13 11.44 -27.89
N ARG A 118 7.26 12.12 -26.74
CA ARG A 118 8.56 12.58 -26.18
C ARG A 118 9.12 11.66 -25.10
N GLU A 119 8.28 11.13 -24.21
CA GLU A 119 8.73 10.53 -22.94
C GLU A 119 8.61 9.00 -22.89
N LEU A 120 7.93 8.35 -23.85
CA LEU A 120 7.69 6.89 -23.87
C LEU A 120 8.31 6.20 -25.10
N ARG A 121 9.45 6.69 -25.60
CA ARG A 121 10.25 5.99 -26.64
C ARG A 121 11.23 5.01 -26.05
#